data_AF-A0A521X398-F1
#
_entry.id   AF-A0A521X398-F1
#
_cell.length_a   1.000
_cell.length_b   1.000
_cell.length_c   1.000
_cell.angle_alpha   90.00
_cell.angle_beta   90.00
_cell.angle_gamma   90.00
#
_symmetry.space_group_name_H-M   'P 1'
#
loop_
_entity.id
_entity.type
_entity.pdbx_description
1 polymer ?
#
loop_
_entity_poly.entity_id
_entity_poly.type
_entity_poly.pdbx_seq_one_letter_code
_entity_poly.pdbx_strand_id
1 'polypeptide(L)'
;MSDDVLAYLAVELRGMHGLYERVTVDLDDRQLNHVPAGGHQNIAFCLWHYVRTEDNVIQWVFQRKPTVWLDGGWDRKFALDAKAQGTGFSDDEARAFRIKGAADFREYMLDVFRRSEEFVGALTPDESARRVTIKPLGEMTVLQAVSGMCVTHGYRHLGEIEFAKGLVAPRGGSTI
;
A
#
# COMPACT_ATOMS: atom_id res chain seq x y z
N MET A 1 -13.87 -20.28 -9.05
CA MET A 1 -13.56 -19.99 -7.63
C MET A 1 -14.88 -19.84 -6.90
N SER A 2 -15.03 -20.26 -5.64
CA SER A 2 -16.30 -20.08 -4.91
C SER A 2 -16.42 -18.65 -4.38
N ASP A 3 -17.66 -18.18 -4.20
CA ASP A 3 -17.95 -16.86 -3.62
C ASP A 3 -17.37 -16.72 -2.20
N ASP A 4 -17.28 -17.82 -1.44
CA ASP A 4 -16.69 -17.84 -0.10
C ASP A 4 -15.22 -17.39 -0.08
N VAL A 5 -14.43 -17.78 -1.09
CA VAL A 5 -13.01 -17.38 -1.17
C VAL A 5 -12.88 -15.89 -1.48
N LEU A 6 -13.76 -15.35 -2.32
CA LEU A 6 -13.77 -13.93 -2.64
C LEU A 6 -14.23 -13.10 -1.45
N ALA A 7 -15.26 -13.57 -0.73
CA ALA A 7 -15.72 -12.95 0.51
C ALA A 7 -14.62 -12.94 1.59
N TYR A 8 -13.92 -14.06 1.77
CA TYR A 8 -12.76 -14.14 2.68
C TYR A 8 -11.67 -13.13 2.29
N LEU A 9 -11.29 -13.07 1.01
CA LEU A 9 -10.25 -12.16 0.55
C LEU A 9 -10.62 -10.69 0.77
N ALA A 10 -11.89 -10.33 0.57
CA ALA A 10 -12.39 -8.99 0.85
C ALA A 10 -12.35 -8.65 2.36
N VAL A 11 -12.61 -9.63 3.23
CA VAL A 11 -12.46 -9.46 4.69
C VAL A 11 -10.99 -9.25 5.07
N GLU A 12 -10.08 -10.08 4.54
CA GLU A 12 -8.65 -9.97 4.82
C GLU A 12 -8.06 -8.62 4.38
N LEU A 13 -8.44 -8.15 3.19
CA LEU A 13 -8.00 -6.84 2.69
C LEU A 13 -8.46 -5.71 3.61
N ARG A 14 -9.74 -5.70 4.00
CA ARG A 14 -10.28 -4.70 4.95
C ARG A 14 -9.61 -4.77 6.32
N GLY A 15 -9.38 -5.98 6.83
CA GLY A 15 -8.69 -6.18 8.12
C GLY A 15 -7.28 -5.58 8.11
N MET A 16 -6.55 -5.81 7.02
CA MET A 16 -5.23 -5.24 6.80
C MET A 16 -5.26 -3.71 6.67
N HIS A 17 -6.17 -3.14 5.87
CA HIS A 17 -6.32 -1.69 5.76
C HIS A 17 -6.59 -1.03 7.12
N GLY A 18 -7.45 -1.62 7.94
CA GLY A 18 -7.70 -1.14 9.30
C GLY A 18 -6.46 -1.14 10.20
N LEU A 19 -5.50 -2.04 9.98
CA LEU A 19 -4.20 -2.02 10.67
C LEU A 19 -3.32 -0.87 10.18
N TYR A 20 -3.29 -0.62 8.86
CA TYR A 20 -2.59 0.53 8.29
C TYR A 20 -3.15 1.87 8.81
N GLU A 21 -4.47 1.99 8.92
CA GLU A 21 -5.09 3.16 9.53
C GLU A 21 -4.63 3.37 10.98
N ARG A 22 -4.69 2.31 11.80
CA ARG A 22 -4.26 2.37 13.21
C ARG A 22 -2.80 2.72 13.36
N VAL A 23 -1.91 2.12 12.56
CA VAL A 23 -0.46 2.37 12.70
C VAL A 23 -0.07 3.76 12.23
N THR A 24 -0.87 4.41 11.38
CA THR A 24 -0.55 5.74 10.80
C THR A 24 -1.29 6.93 11.43
N VAL A 25 -2.31 6.70 12.26
CA VAL A 25 -3.21 7.77 12.77
C VAL A 25 -2.49 8.89 13.53
N ASP A 26 -1.42 8.57 14.25
CA ASP A 26 -0.68 9.45 15.15
C ASP A 26 0.75 9.75 14.68
N LEU A 27 1.12 9.34 13.46
CA LEU A 27 2.44 9.64 12.91
C LEU A 27 2.55 11.10 12.48
N ASP A 28 3.53 11.81 13.03
CA ASP A 28 3.96 13.10 12.52
C ASP A 28 5.00 12.94 11.39
N ASP A 29 5.27 14.03 10.66
CA ASP A 29 6.25 14.05 9.58
C ASP A 29 7.65 13.63 10.05
N ARG A 30 8.03 13.92 11.30
CA ARG A 30 9.36 13.57 11.81
C ARG A 30 9.48 12.06 12.00
N GLN A 31 8.47 11.43 12.61
CA GLN A 31 8.41 9.99 12.85
C GLN A 31 8.30 9.23 11.52
N LEU A 32 7.42 9.69 10.63
CA LEU A 32 7.21 9.10 9.31
C LEU A 32 8.51 9.03 8.50
N ASN A 33 9.31 10.09 8.55
CA ASN A 33 10.53 10.23 7.76
C ASN A 33 11.82 9.80 8.46
N HIS A 34 11.75 9.37 9.72
CA HIS A 34 12.94 8.97 10.47
C HIS A 34 13.51 7.66 9.89
N VAL A 35 14.82 7.65 9.61
CA VAL A 35 15.53 6.44 9.19
C VAL A 35 16.00 5.70 10.44
N PRO A 36 15.46 4.51 10.75
CA PRO A 36 15.86 3.77 11.94
C PRO A 36 17.34 3.36 11.89
N ALA A 37 17.94 3.13 13.06
CA ALA A 37 19.29 2.59 13.16
C ALA A 37 19.39 1.21 12.48
N GLY A 38 20.60 0.80 12.07
CA GLY A 38 20.81 -0.50 11.42
C GLY A 38 20.54 -0.51 9.91
N GLY A 39 20.29 0.65 9.29
CA GLY A 39 20.13 0.77 7.84
C GLY A 39 18.75 0.35 7.34
N HIS A 40 17.76 0.23 8.23
CA HIS A 40 16.38 -0.07 7.85
C HIS A 40 15.74 1.09 7.08
N GLN A 41 14.68 0.78 6.33
CA GLN A 41 13.90 1.78 5.61
C GLN A 41 13.06 2.61 6.58
N ASN A 42 12.79 3.86 6.20
CA ASN A 42 11.88 4.72 6.95
C ASN A 42 10.42 4.35 6.68
N ILE A 43 9.52 4.76 7.58
CA ILE A 43 8.08 4.45 7.47
C ILE A 43 7.50 5.09 6.19
N ALA A 44 7.94 6.30 5.84
CA ALA A 44 7.49 7.02 4.64
C ALA A 44 7.64 6.16 3.37
N PHE A 45 8.80 5.53 3.18
CA PHE A 45 9.08 4.71 2.02
C PHE A 45 8.22 3.45 2.01
N CYS A 46 8.20 2.68 3.11
CA CYS A 46 7.42 1.43 3.18
C CYS A 46 5.92 1.70 2.96
N LEU A 47 5.40 2.76 3.58
CA LEU A 47 4.00 3.16 3.45
C LEU A 47 3.68 3.61 2.02
N TRP A 48 4.49 4.51 1.45
CA TRP A 48 4.30 4.97 0.08
C TRP A 48 4.43 3.85 -0.93
N HIS A 49 5.45 3.01 -0.80
CA HIS A 49 5.71 1.88 -1.68
C HIS A 49 4.48 0.98 -1.78
N TYR A 50 3.99 0.49 -0.63
CA TYR A 50 2.85 -0.41 -0.61
C TYR A 50 1.57 0.27 -1.16
N VAL A 51 1.22 1.46 -0.67
CA VAL A 51 -0.01 2.15 -1.09
C VAL A 51 0.02 2.49 -2.58
N ARG A 52 1.18 2.88 -3.13
CA ARG A 52 1.36 3.08 -4.59
C ARG A 52 1.25 1.79 -5.37
N THR A 53 1.76 0.67 -4.85
CA THR A 53 1.63 -0.64 -5.48
C THR A 53 0.19 -1.10 -5.55
N GLU A 54 -0.55 -0.99 -4.45
CA GLU A 54 -1.97 -1.35 -4.45
C GLU A 54 -2.78 -0.45 -5.40
N ASP A 55 -2.61 0.87 -5.32
CA ASP A 55 -3.26 1.84 -6.21
C ASP A 55 -3.00 1.49 -7.69
N ASN A 56 -1.74 1.26 -8.06
CA ASN A 56 -1.39 0.89 -9.42
C ASN A 56 -2.01 -0.46 -9.85
N VAL A 57 -1.99 -1.47 -9.00
CA VAL A 57 -2.53 -2.79 -9.32
C VAL A 57 -4.05 -2.72 -9.50
N ILE A 58 -4.76 -2.13 -8.54
CA ILE A 58 -6.22 -2.04 -8.55
C ILE A 58 -6.73 -1.09 -9.63
N GLN A 59 -6.26 0.15 -9.66
CA GLN A 59 -6.82 1.17 -10.54
C GLN A 59 -6.33 1.00 -11.98
N TRP A 60 -5.03 0.83 -12.17
CA TRP A 60 -4.45 0.79 -13.51
C TRP A 60 -4.42 -0.60 -14.10
N VAL A 61 -3.84 -1.60 -13.42
CA VAL A 61 -3.65 -2.93 -14.01
C VAL A 61 -4.99 -3.65 -14.19
N PHE A 62 -5.86 -3.62 -13.19
CA PHE A 62 -7.15 -4.32 -13.25
C PHE A 62 -8.22 -3.52 -13.96
N GLN A 63 -8.41 -2.25 -13.59
CA GLN A 63 -9.53 -1.43 -14.05
C GLN A 63 -9.22 -0.51 -15.23
N ARG A 64 -7.94 -0.32 -15.61
CA ARG A 64 -7.51 0.59 -16.69
C ARG A 64 -7.96 2.05 -16.48
N LYS A 65 -8.08 2.46 -15.22
CA LYS A 65 -8.39 3.83 -14.80
C LYS A 65 -7.12 4.56 -14.37
N PRO A 66 -7.12 5.91 -14.39
CA PRO A 66 -6.11 6.67 -13.65
C PRO A 66 -6.02 6.16 -12.20
N THR A 67 -4.79 6.07 -11.70
CA THR A 67 -4.52 5.81 -10.29
C THR A 67 -5.05 6.96 -9.43
N VAL A 68 -5.42 6.66 -8.18
CA VAL A 68 -5.84 7.69 -7.21
C VAL A 68 -4.76 8.76 -7.09
N TRP A 69 -3.49 8.34 -7.14
CA TRP A 69 -2.33 9.23 -7.13
C TRP A 69 -2.38 10.33 -8.20
N LEU A 70 -2.71 9.96 -9.44
CA LEU A 70 -2.75 10.90 -10.56
C LEU A 70 -4.07 11.67 -10.63
N ASP A 71 -5.19 10.99 -10.37
CA ASP A 71 -6.53 11.55 -10.36
C ASP A 71 -6.65 12.67 -9.31
N GLY A 72 -6.09 12.43 -8.11
CA GLY A 72 -6.05 13.41 -7.02
C GLY A 72 -4.91 14.44 -7.10
N GLY A 73 -4.01 14.34 -8.10
CA GLY A 73 -2.85 15.23 -8.22
C GLY A 73 -1.85 15.13 -7.06
N TRP A 74 -1.77 13.96 -6.42
CA TRP A 74 -0.92 13.70 -5.27
C TRP A 74 0.57 13.70 -5.64
N ASP A 75 0.91 13.29 -6.87
CA ASP A 75 2.25 13.42 -7.46
C ASP A 75 2.77 14.86 -7.34
N ARG A 76 1.95 15.83 -7.76
CA ARG A 76 2.30 17.25 -7.70
C ARG A 76 2.31 17.78 -6.27
N LYS A 77 1.33 17.36 -5.45
CA LYS A 77 1.22 17.80 -4.05
C LYS A 77 2.44 17.38 -3.22
N PHE A 78 2.91 16.14 -3.38
CA PHE A 78 4.09 15.64 -2.67
C PHE A 78 5.41 15.96 -3.40
N ALA A 79 5.36 16.50 -4.62
CA ALA A 79 6.52 16.69 -5.50
C ALA A 79 7.31 15.38 -5.71
N LEU A 80 6.58 14.29 -5.96
CA LEU A 80 7.11 12.95 -6.17
C LEU A 80 6.77 12.47 -7.59
N ASP A 81 7.49 11.47 -8.08
CA ASP A 81 7.31 10.97 -9.44
C ASP A 81 5.89 10.41 -9.66
N ALA A 82 5.33 10.72 -10.83
CA ALA A 82 3.97 10.37 -11.23
C ALA A 82 3.75 8.84 -11.37
N LYS A 83 4.81 8.08 -11.69
CA LYS A 83 4.75 6.66 -12.04
C LYS A 83 5.50 5.78 -11.05
N ALA A 84 6.48 6.32 -10.33
CA ALA A 84 7.27 5.55 -9.40
C ALA A 84 6.40 4.98 -8.27
N GLN A 85 6.84 3.81 -7.84
CA GLN A 85 6.32 3.08 -6.69
C GLN A 85 7.46 2.40 -5.93
N GLY A 86 8.71 2.86 -6.07
CA GLY A 86 9.87 2.31 -5.35
C GLY A 86 10.46 1.02 -5.90
N THR A 87 9.78 0.32 -6.82
CA THR A 87 10.36 -0.84 -7.50
C THR A 87 11.64 -0.43 -8.25
N GLY A 88 12.75 -1.07 -7.90
CA GLY A 88 14.06 -0.79 -8.49
C GLY A 88 14.86 0.31 -7.79
N PHE A 89 14.33 0.92 -6.73
CA PHE A 89 15.12 1.80 -5.87
C PHE A 89 16.18 0.97 -5.13
N SER A 90 17.37 1.53 -5.03
CA SER A 90 18.41 1.07 -4.11
C SER A 90 18.01 1.33 -2.66
N ASP A 91 18.70 0.66 -1.74
CA ASP A 91 18.51 0.87 -0.31
C ASP A 91 18.76 2.32 0.12
N ASP A 92 19.71 3.01 -0.52
CA ASP A 92 20.01 4.42 -0.23
C ASP A 92 18.91 5.36 -0.74
N GLU A 93 18.35 5.10 -1.93
CA GLU A 93 17.22 5.88 -2.45
C GLU A 93 15.98 5.69 -1.58
N ALA A 94 15.69 4.45 -1.17
CA ALA A 94 14.59 4.15 -0.27
C ALA A 94 14.77 4.84 1.10
N ARG A 95 15.98 4.83 1.67
CA ARG A 95 16.27 5.54 2.94
C ARG A 95 16.25 7.05 2.80
N ALA A 96 16.53 7.59 1.61
CA ALA A 96 16.47 9.02 1.32
C ALA A 96 15.06 9.52 1.01
N PHE A 97 14.10 8.63 0.71
CA PHE A 97 12.74 8.98 0.37
C PHE A 97 12.02 9.70 1.51
N ARG A 98 11.24 10.74 1.19
CA ARG A 98 10.53 11.56 2.17
C ARG A 98 9.12 11.89 1.69
N ILE A 99 8.18 11.94 2.64
CA ILE A 99 6.83 12.48 2.46
C ILE A 99 6.72 13.76 3.28
N LYS A 100 6.23 14.84 2.69
CA LYS A 100 5.89 16.08 3.40
C LYS A 100 4.37 16.12 3.59
N GLY A 101 3.89 16.13 4.81
CA GLY A 101 2.46 16.06 5.13
C GLY A 101 1.96 14.64 5.35
N ALA A 102 2.19 14.09 6.54
CA ALA A 102 1.70 12.78 6.96
C ALA A 102 0.17 12.68 6.92
N ALA A 103 -0.53 13.74 7.34
CA ALA A 103 -1.99 13.79 7.31
C ALA A 103 -2.55 13.72 5.87
N ASP A 104 -1.96 14.49 4.95
CA ASP A 104 -2.29 14.46 3.53
C ASP A 104 -2.04 13.07 2.92
N PHE A 105 -0.93 12.42 3.29
CA PHE A 105 -0.63 11.09 2.78
C PHE A 105 -1.63 10.04 3.30
N ARG A 106 -2.07 10.18 4.55
CA ARG A 106 -3.12 9.33 5.12
C ARG A 106 -4.44 9.51 4.36
N GLU A 107 -4.80 10.73 3.95
CA GLU A 107 -6.00 10.94 3.12
C GLU A 107 -5.90 10.23 1.77
N TYR A 108 -4.73 10.33 1.10
CA TYR A 108 -4.46 9.57 -0.12
C TYR A 108 -4.59 8.06 0.10
N MET A 109 -3.97 7.52 1.16
CA MET A 109 -4.04 6.11 1.51
C MET A 109 -5.48 5.64 1.74
N LEU A 110 -6.28 6.40 2.48
CA LEU A 110 -7.69 6.06 2.75
C LEU A 110 -8.53 6.03 1.46
N ASP A 111 -8.28 6.93 0.50
CA ASP A 111 -8.99 6.90 -0.79
C ASP A 111 -8.56 5.69 -1.65
N VAL A 112 -7.28 5.31 -1.63
CA VAL A 112 -6.81 4.05 -2.27
C VAL A 112 -7.53 2.86 -1.66
N PHE A 113 -7.48 2.71 -0.34
CA PHE A 113 -8.08 1.58 0.38
C PHE A 113 -9.57 1.47 0.12
N ARG A 114 -10.32 2.58 0.20
CA ARG A 114 -11.76 2.58 -0.11
C ARG A 114 -12.04 2.07 -1.51
N ARG A 115 -11.31 2.53 -2.53
CA ARG A 115 -11.51 2.09 -3.93
C ARG A 115 -11.06 0.64 -4.15
N SER A 116 -10.00 0.20 -3.48
CA SER A 116 -9.55 -1.19 -3.45
C SER A 116 -10.60 -2.12 -2.86
N GLU A 117 -11.19 -1.74 -1.73
CA GLU A 117 -12.25 -2.51 -1.07
C GLU A 117 -13.52 -2.58 -1.91
N GLU A 118 -13.92 -1.47 -2.54
CA GLU A 118 -15.04 -1.44 -3.48
C GLU A 118 -14.81 -2.39 -4.66
N PHE A 119 -13.61 -2.39 -5.25
CA PHE A 119 -13.27 -3.28 -6.36
C PHE A 119 -13.28 -4.75 -5.91
N VAL A 120 -12.56 -5.09 -4.83
CA VAL A 120 -12.41 -6.47 -4.36
C VAL A 120 -13.74 -7.02 -3.83
N GLY A 121 -14.55 -6.20 -3.18
CA GLY A 121 -15.88 -6.58 -2.70
C GLY A 121 -16.90 -6.85 -3.81
N ALA A 122 -16.65 -6.34 -5.03
CA ALA A 122 -17.49 -6.55 -6.21
C ALA A 122 -16.95 -7.63 -7.17
N LEU A 123 -15.83 -8.29 -6.84
CA LEU A 123 -15.24 -9.32 -7.69
C LEU A 123 -16.20 -10.50 -7.87
N THR A 124 -16.39 -10.90 -9.12
CA THR A 124 -17.10 -12.14 -9.48
C THR A 124 -16.10 -13.28 -9.68
N PRO A 125 -16.54 -14.55 -9.63
CA PRO A 125 -15.69 -15.70 -9.96
C PRO A 125 -14.99 -15.58 -11.31
N ASP A 126 -15.69 -15.11 -12.35
CA ASP A 126 -15.13 -14.95 -13.70
C ASP A 126 -14.07 -13.85 -13.74
N GLU A 127 -14.36 -12.70 -13.12
CA GLU A 127 -13.42 -11.58 -13.08
C GLU A 127 -12.18 -11.94 -12.25
N SER A 128 -12.35 -12.70 -11.17
CA SER A 128 -11.24 -13.20 -10.35
C SER A 128 -10.30 -14.16 -11.12
N ALA A 129 -10.83 -14.86 -12.13
CA ALA A 129 -10.09 -15.77 -12.99
C ALA A 129 -9.43 -15.09 -14.19
N ARG A 130 -9.79 -13.84 -14.49
CA ARG A 130 -9.20 -13.05 -15.58
C ARG A 130 -7.68 -12.95 -15.40
N ARG A 131 -6.94 -13.14 -16.49
CA ARG A 131 -5.47 -13.03 -16.50
C ARG A 131 -5.04 -11.57 -16.69
N VAL A 132 -3.99 -11.20 -15.97
CA VAL A 132 -3.37 -9.87 -15.97
C VAL A 132 -1.86 -10.02 -15.91
N THR A 133 -1.14 -9.05 -16.49
CA THR A 133 0.33 -8.99 -16.38
C THR A 133 0.72 -7.90 -15.41
N ILE A 134 1.45 -8.27 -14.36
CA ILE A 134 2.08 -7.33 -13.42
C ILE A 134 3.58 -7.39 -13.66
N LYS A 135 4.19 -6.27 -14.06
CA LYS A 135 5.64 -6.21 -14.24
C LYS A 135 6.33 -5.85 -12.91
N PRO A 136 7.48 -6.46 -12.59
CA PRO A 136 8.24 -7.44 -13.38
C PRO A 136 7.81 -8.92 -13.17
N LEU A 137 6.77 -9.19 -12.37
CA LEU A 137 6.42 -10.52 -11.87
C LEU A 137 5.87 -11.50 -12.93
N GLY A 138 5.22 -11.00 -13.98
CA GLY A 138 4.66 -11.81 -15.06
C GLY A 138 3.13 -11.89 -15.04
N GLU A 139 2.59 -12.94 -15.68
CA GLU A 139 1.15 -13.14 -15.84
C GLU A 139 0.57 -13.99 -14.70
N MET A 140 -0.58 -13.57 -14.18
CA MET A 140 -1.31 -14.24 -13.10
C MET A 140 -2.81 -13.91 -13.19
N THR A 141 -3.65 -14.58 -12.41
CA THR A 141 -5.07 -14.21 -12.30
C THR A 141 -5.25 -12.97 -11.40
N VAL A 142 -6.36 -12.26 -11.54
CA VAL A 142 -6.73 -11.17 -10.62
C VAL A 142 -6.74 -11.66 -9.18
N LEU A 143 -7.27 -12.86 -8.92
CA LEU A 143 -7.27 -13.45 -7.59
C LEU A 143 -5.86 -13.61 -7.00
N GLN A 144 -4.94 -14.18 -7.79
CA GLN A 144 -3.55 -14.36 -7.38
C GLN A 144 -2.88 -13.00 -7.12
N ALA A 145 -3.16 -12.01 -7.95
CA ALA A 145 -2.62 -10.68 -7.80
C ALA A 145 -3.15 -9.93 -6.57
N VAL A 146 -4.46 -10.02 -6.26
CA VAL A 146 -5.01 -9.42 -5.03
C VAL A 146 -4.42 -10.11 -3.79
N SER A 147 -4.39 -11.45 -3.76
CA SER A 147 -3.84 -12.21 -2.64
C SER A 147 -2.34 -11.94 -2.42
N GLY A 148 -1.56 -11.89 -3.50
CA GLY A 148 -0.11 -11.70 -3.44
C GLY A 148 0.31 -10.25 -3.26
N MET A 149 -0.16 -9.35 -4.13
CA MET A 149 0.36 -7.97 -4.24
C MET A 149 -0.39 -6.96 -3.40
N CYS A 150 -1.64 -7.23 -3.02
CA CYS A 150 -2.39 -6.36 -2.12
C CYS A 150 -2.26 -6.90 -0.69
N VAL A 151 -2.76 -8.13 -0.44
CA VAL A 151 -2.83 -8.67 0.92
C VAL A 151 -1.47 -9.13 1.47
N THR A 152 -0.82 -10.11 0.83
CA THR A 152 0.43 -10.67 1.37
C THR A 152 1.55 -9.63 1.40
N HIS A 153 1.71 -8.89 0.32
CA HIS A 153 2.67 -7.79 0.23
C HIS A 153 2.37 -6.67 1.23
N GLY A 154 1.09 -6.31 1.40
CA GLY A 154 0.67 -5.31 2.37
C GLY A 154 0.99 -5.71 3.79
N TYR A 155 0.73 -6.95 4.21
CA TYR A 155 1.10 -7.42 5.56
C TYR A 155 2.62 -7.42 5.79
N ARG A 156 3.42 -7.72 4.76
CA ARG A 156 4.89 -7.66 4.88
C ARG A 156 5.38 -6.24 5.16
N HIS A 157 4.90 -5.25 4.41
CA HIS A 157 5.25 -3.85 4.65
C HIS A 157 4.63 -3.29 5.93
N LEU A 158 3.46 -3.79 6.34
CA LEU A 158 2.87 -3.43 7.63
C LEU A 158 3.79 -3.84 8.77
N GLY A 159 4.34 -5.05 8.73
CA GLY A 159 5.32 -5.50 9.73
C GLY A 159 6.58 -4.64 9.77
N GLU A 160 7.10 -4.20 8.62
CA GLU A 160 8.22 -3.26 8.55
C GLU A 160 7.87 -1.90 9.18
N ILE A 161 6.66 -1.39 8.91
CA ILE A 161 6.16 -0.12 9.45
C ILE A 161 5.97 -0.21 10.96
N GLU A 162 5.34 -1.27 11.47
CA GLU A 162 5.16 -1.49 12.91
C GLU A 162 6.50 -1.61 13.64
N PHE A 163 7.46 -2.33 13.05
CA PHE A 163 8.82 -2.43 13.56
C PHE A 163 9.50 -1.07 13.61
N ALA A 164 9.51 -0.33 12.51
CA ALA A 164 10.12 1.00 12.42
C ALA A 164 9.45 1.98 13.40
N LYS A 165 8.11 1.95 13.51
CA LYS A 165 7.36 2.76 14.48
C LYS A 165 7.79 2.46 15.91
N GLY A 166 7.96 1.19 16.27
CA GLY A 166 8.46 0.78 17.58
C GLY A 166 9.83 1.35 17.94
N LEU A 167 10.69 1.59 16.94
CA LEU A 167 12.03 2.19 17.13
C LEU A 167 12.00 3.72 17.28
N VAL A 168 11.06 4.40 16.63
CA VAL A 168 11.05 5.88 16.52
C VAL A 168 9.99 6.55 17.42
N ALA A 169 8.97 5.80 17.81
CA ALA A 169 7.88 6.22 18.67
C ALA A 169 7.61 5.14 19.73
N PRO A 170 8.43 5.04 20.80
CA PRO A 170 8.35 3.96 21.80
C PRO A 170 7.05 3.90 22.63
N ARG A 171 6.08 4.77 22.35
CA ARG A 171 4.73 4.73 22.93
C ARG A 171 3.75 4.41 21.80
N GLY A 172 3.07 3.27 21.89
CA GLY A 172 2.01 2.90 20.95
C GLY A 172 2.30 1.69 20.07
N GLY A 173 3.14 0.74 20.51
CA GLY A 173 3.17 -0.58 19.89
C GLY A 173 1.77 -1.18 19.89
N SER A 174 1.28 -1.57 18.71
CA SER A 174 0.00 -2.24 18.51
C SER A 174 -0.05 -3.50 19.38
N THR A 175 -0.58 -3.37 20.59
CA THR A 175 -1.09 -4.50 21.35
C THR A 175 -2.50 -4.68 20.82
N ILE A 176 -2.68 -5.77 20.08
CA ILE A 176 -3.95 -6.16 19.44
C ILE A 176 -5.05 -6.23 20.50
#